data_AF-A0A171DLY0-F1
#
_entry.id   AF-A0A171DLY0-F1
#
_cell.length_a   1.000
_cell.length_b   1.000
_cell.length_c   1.000
_cell.angle_alpha   90.00
_cell.angle_beta   90.00
_cell.angle_gamma   90.00
#
_symmetry.space_group_name_H-M   'P 1'
#
loop_
_entity.id
_entity.type
_entity.pdbx_description
1 polymer ?
#
loop_
_entity_poly.entity_id
_entity_poly.type
_entity_poly.pdbx_seq_one_letter_code
_entity_poly.pdbx_strand_id
1 'polypeptide(L)' 'MCWDDPVRERKPCLGDLSDEQWALVEPAITARKTAHPWVSGHEGNYAMCEIVNAIRYQGRTGVQWVFLPHDL' A
#
# COMPACT_ATOMS: atom_id res chain seq x y z
N MET A 1 -11.07 9.27 -7.15
CA MET A 1 -11.01 8.16 -8.13
C MET A 1 -9.61 7.60 -8.05
N CYS A 2 -9.44 6.40 -7.47
CA CYS A 2 -8.17 5.70 -7.38
C CYS A 2 -7.80 5.10 -8.75
N TRP A 3 -7.55 5.95 -9.74
CA TRP A 3 -7.13 5.60 -11.11
C TRP A 3 -6.13 6.70 -11.50
N ASP A 4 -4.86 6.41 -11.78
CA ASP A 4 -4.39 5.85 -13.04
C ASP A 4 -3.12 4.97 -12.87
N ASP A 5 -3.31 3.69 -12.59
CA ASP A 5 -2.40 2.62 -13.02
C ASP A 5 -3.28 1.39 -13.23
N PRO A 6 -3.11 0.57 -14.30
CA PRO A 6 -3.86 -0.66 -14.42
C PRO A 6 -3.52 -1.51 -13.21
N VAL A 7 -4.44 -1.58 -12.24
CA VAL A 7 -4.38 -2.51 -11.11
C VAL A 7 -4.09 -3.87 -11.72
N ARG A 8 -2.82 -4.27 -11.65
CA ARG A 8 -2.34 -5.60 -12.00
C ARG A 8 -3.33 -6.56 -11.36
N GLU A 9 -3.98 -7.41 -12.16
CA GLU A 9 -5.13 -8.22 -11.76
C GLU A 9 -4.86 -8.99 -10.45
N ARG A 10 -5.14 -8.35 -9.31
CA ARG A 10 -4.87 -8.87 -7.98
C ARG A 10 -6.21 -9.11 -7.34
N LYS A 11 -6.41 -10.33 -6.84
CA LYS A 11 -7.65 -10.68 -6.13
C LYS A 11 -7.80 -9.76 -4.92
N PRO A 12 -8.91 -8.99 -4.83
CA PRO A 12 -9.18 -8.16 -3.65
C PRO A 12 -9.09 -9.01 -2.38
N CYS A 13 -8.42 -8.49 -1.36
CA CYS A 13 -8.35 -9.15 -0.07
C CYS A 13 -9.44 -8.62 0.86
N LEU A 14 -9.89 -9.51 1.74
CA LEU A 14 -10.82 -9.16 2.78
C LEU A 14 -10.16 -8.10 3.70
N GLY A 15 -10.71 -6.88 3.71
CA GLY A 15 -10.21 -5.78 4.53
C GLY A 15 -9.40 -4.72 3.79
N ASP A 16 -9.33 -4.77 2.45
CA ASP A 16 -8.82 -3.67 1.63
C ASP A 16 -9.58 -2.36 1.94
N LEU A 17 -8.91 -1.22 1.78
CA LEU A 17 -9.47 0.11 2.04
C LEU A 17 -10.54 0.48 1.01
N SER A 18 -11.65 1.07 1.47
CA SER A 18 -12.57 1.77 0.57
C SER A 18 -11.97 3.11 0.12
N ASP A 19 -12.49 3.68 -0.98
CA ASP A 19 -12.09 5.01 -1.44
C ASP A 19 -12.21 6.09 -0.35
N GLU A 20 -13.27 6.03 0.45
CA GLU A 20 -13.51 6.96 1.56
C GLU A 20 -12.44 6.83 2.66
N GLN A 21 -12.05 5.59 2.99
CA GLN A 21 -10.99 5.34 3.96
C GLN A 21 -9.62 5.77 3.41
N TRP A 22 -9.38 5.52 2.13
CA TRP A 22 -8.15 5.95 1.46
C TRP A 22 -8.03 7.48 1.42
N ALA A 23 -9.12 8.21 1.16
CA ALA A 23 -9.14 9.67 1.13
C ALA A 23 -8.70 10.33 2.46
N LEU A 24 -8.81 9.61 3.59
CA LEU A 24 -8.33 10.09 4.90
C LEU A 24 -6.83 9.85 5.10
N VAL A 25 -6.26 8.84 4.45
CA VAL A 25 -4.87 8.39 4.65
C VAL A 25 -3.93 8.97 3.60
N GLU A 26 -4.39 9.07 2.35
CA GLU A 26 -3.63 9.56 1.20
C GLU A 26 -2.91 10.89 1.47
N PRO A 27 -3.57 11.94 2.01
CA PRO A 27 -2.92 13.24 2.19
C PRO A 27 -1.72 13.18 3.15
N ALA A 28 -1.80 12.34 4.18
CA ALA A 28 -0.71 12.19 5.14
C ALA A 28 0.50 11.48 4.52
N ILE A 29 0.25 10.50 3.66
CA ILE A 29 1.32 9.78 2.96
C ILE A 29 1.98 10.69 1.92
N THR A 30 1.19 11.43 1.16
CA THR A 30 1.68 12.39 0.16
C THR A 30 2.52 13.48 0.82
N ALA A 31 2.04 14.06 1.93
CA ALA A 31 2.81 15.05 2.69
C ALA A 31 4.18 14.51 3.14
N ARG A 32 4.23 13.25 3.61
CA ARG A 32 5.49 12.60 4.00
C ARG A 32 6.42 12.41 2.80
N LYS A 33 5.92 11.95 1.66
CA LYS A 33 6.73 11.76 0.45
C LYS A 33 7.33 13.08 -0.02
N THR A 34 6.57 14.17 0.04
CA THR A 34 7.06 15.52 -0.31
C THR A 34 8.12 16.02 0.67
N ALA A 35 7.92 15.81 1.98
CA ALA A 35 8.88 16.23 3.01
C ALA A 35 10.17 15.40 3.01
N HIS A 36 10.08 14.12 2.63
CA HIS A 36 11.20 13.18 2.63
C HIS A 36 11.26 12.40 1.31
N PRO A 37 11.85 13.02 0.27
CA PRO A 37 12.10 12.34 -0.99
C PRO A 37 13.03 11.14 -0.78
N TRP A 38 12.78 10.05 -1.50
CA TRP A 38 13.64 8.88 -1.45
C TRP A 38 15.02 9.20 -2.01
N VAL A 39 16.07 8.87 -1.25
CA VAL A 39 17.47 9.15 -1.60
C VAL A 39 17.90 8.45 -2.89
N SER A 40 17.25 7.33 -3.24
CA SER A 40 17.54 6.55 -4.45
C SER A 40 16.77 7.02 -5.69
N GLY A 41 15.86 7.99 -5.58
CA GLY A 41 14.95 8.37 -6.67
C GLY A 41 13.96 7.27 -7.08
N HIS A 42 13.91 6.16 -6.33
CA HIS A 42 13.02 5.06 -6.63
C HIS A 42 11.60 5.39 -6.17
N GLU A 43 10.74 5.72 -7.13
CA GLU A 43 9.31 5.77 -6.93
C GLU A 43 8.78 4.38 -7.31
N GLY A 44 8.56 3.53 -6.31
CA GLY A 44 8.20 2.13 -6.55
C GLY A 44 6.98 2.00 -7.47
N ASN A 45 6.98 0.96 -8.31
CA ASN A 45 5.92 0.69 -9.31
C ASN A 45 4.59 0.20 -8.69
N TYR A 46 4.33 0.53 -7.43
CA TYR A 46 3.16 0.05 -6.70
C TYR A 46 2.29 1.22 -6.27
N ALA A 47 0.98 1.09 -6.50
CA ALA A 47 0.01 2.01 -5.93
C ALA A 47 0.14 2.02 -4.40
N MET A 48 0.20 3.21 -3.80
CA MET A 48 0.40 3.33 -2.35
C MET A 48 -0.76 2.70 -1.55
N CYS A 49 -1.97 2.69 -2.11
CA CYS A 49 -3.12 1.95 -1.56
C CYS A 49 -2.81 0.47 -1.34
N GLU A 50 -2.12 -0.18 -2.29
CA GLU A 50 -1.80 -1.60 -2.23
C GLU A 50 -0.79 -1.90 -1.12
N ILE A 51 0.17 -1.01 -0.91
CA ILE A 51 1.14 -1.11 0.20
C ILE A 51 0.40 -1.01 1.54
N VAL A 52 -0.52 -0.06 1.66
CA VAL A 52 -1.32 0.11 2.89
C VAL A 52 -2.26 -1.07 3.12
N ASN A 53 -2.89 -1.61 2.06
CA ASN A 53 -3.70 -2.82 2.13
C ASN A 53 -2.88 -4.01 2.66
N ALA A 54 -1.64 -4.19 2.17
CA ALA A 54 -0.74 -5.25 2.65
C ALA A 54 -0.39 -5.10 4.13
N ILE A 55 -0.03 -3.90 4.59
CA ILE A 55 0.27 -3.61 6.00
C ILE A 55 -0.96 -3.89 6.88
N ARG A 56 -2.15 -3.45 6.43
CA ARG A 56 -3.41 -3.65 7.16
C ARG A 56 -3.80 -5.12 7.25
N TYR A 57 -3.65 -5.86 6.15
CA TYR A 57 -3.88 -7.30 6.10
C TYR A 57 -2.99 -8.03 7.11
N GLN A 58 -1.70 -7.69 7.14
CA GLN A 58 -0.76 -8.28 8.07
C GLN A 58 -1.12 -7.97 9.53
N GLY A 59 -1.47 -6.72 9.83
CA GLY A 59 -1.89 -6.30 11.16
C GLY A 59 -3.18 -6.99 11.64
N ARG A 60 -4.09 -7.34 10.73
CA ARG A 60 -5.36 -8.03 11.06
C ARG A 60 -5.23 -9.54 11.21
N THR A 61 -4.46 -10.16 10.35
CA THR A 61 -4.30 -11.63 10.35
C THR A 61 -3.25 -12.10 11.33
N GLY A 62 -2.39 -11.20 11.81
CA GLY A 62 -1.31 -11.53 12.75
C GLY A 62 -0.19 -12.36 12.13
N VAL A 63 -0.16 -12.46 10.79
CA VAL A 63 0.92 -13.13 10.06
C VAL A 63 2.21 -12.38 10.37
N GLN A 64 3.01 -12.96 11.27
CA GLN A 64 4.33 -12.44 11.60
C GLN A 64 5.14 -12.38 10.32
N TRP A 65 6.00 -11.36 10.19
CA TRP A 65 6.89 -11.19 9.04
C TRP A 65 7.68 -12.46 8.71
N VAL A 66 8.03 -13.27 9.71
CA VAL A 66 8.74 -14.55 9.56
C VAL A 66 7.96 -15.61 8.75
N PHE A 67 6.63 -15.49 8.67
CA PHE A 67 5.77 -16.41 7.94
C PHE A 67 5.44 -15.95 6.51
N LEU A 68 5.87 -14.75 6.08
CA LEU A 68 5.81 -14.41 4.67
C LEU A 68 6.77 -15.34 3.89
N PRO A 69 6.38 -15.83 2.70
CA PRO A 69 7.30 -16.59 1.86
C PRO A 69 8.50 -15.70 1.51
N HIS A 70 9.69 -16.15 1.92
CA HIS A 70 10.98 -15.50 1.64
C HIS A 70 11.59 -15.99 0.31
N ASP A 71 10.79 -16.66 -0.51
CA ASP A 71 11.19 -17.16 -1.83
C ASP A 71 11.08 -16.00 -2.84
N LEU A 72 12.05 -15.09 -2.76
CA LEU A 72 12.44 -14.14 -3.79
C LEU A 72 13.95 -13.91 -3.70
#